data_AF-A0A7W0YKH9-F1
#
_entry.id   AF-A0A7W0YKH9-F1
#
_cell.length_a   1.000
_cell.length_b   1.000
_cell.length_c   1.000
_cell.angle_alpha   90.00
_cell.angle_beta   90.00
_cell.angle_gamma   90.00
#
_symmetry.space_group_name_H-M   'P 1'
#
loop_
_entity.id
_entity.type
_entity.pdbx_description
1 polymer ?
#
loop_
_entity_poly.entity_id
_entity_poly.type
_entity_poly.pdbx_seq_one_letter_code
_entity_poly.pdbx_strand_id
1 'polypeptide(L)'
;MGTLGKALGVGGAFIAGSGTLREFLLNRARSFIFTTGSPPALAAGAHAALRILEDEGWRRHRLRKNAEHLRSGIAALGHPVDPALAG
;
A
#
# COMPACT_ATOMS: atom_id res chain seq x y z
N MET A 1 -5.51 6.32 -6.38
CA MET A 1 -6.06 5.98 -5.04
C MET A 1 -5.25 4.83 -4.46
N GLY A 2 -5.19 4.70 -3.14
CA GLY A 2 -4.47 3.60 -2.47
C GLY A 2 -5.02 3.32 -1.07
N THR A 3 -4.58 2.22 -0.47
CA THR A 3 -4.92 1.85 0.91
C THR A 3 -3.69 1.92 1.81
N LEU A 4 -3.90 2.28 3.07
CA LEU A 4 -2.88 2.25 4.10
C LEU A 4 -2.77 0.86 4.75
N GLY A 5 -3.77 -0.02 4.57
CA GLY A 5 -3.91 -1.30 5.26
C GLY A 5 -3.08 -2.46 4.72
N LYS A 6 -2.15 -2.19 3.79
CA LYS A 6 -1.24 -3.20 3.23
C LYS A 6 0.19 -2.90 3.65
N ALA A 7 1.02 -2.43 2.73
CA ALA A 7 2.43 -2.15 2.97
C ALA A 7 2.68 -1.11 4.08
N LEU A 8 1.73 -0.18 4.30
CA LEU A 8 1.85 0.86 5.33
C LEU A 8 1.34 0.40 6.72
N GLY A 9 0.73 -0.78 6.83
CA GLY A 9 0.43 -1.42 8.12
C GLY A 9 -0.59 -0.70 9.01
N VAL A 10 -1.37 0.26 8.50
CA VAL A 10 -2.35 1.02 9.30
C VAL A 10 -3.71 1.12 8.60
N GLY A 11 -4.77 1.46 9.32
CA GLY A 11 -6.11 1.62 8.74
C GLY A 11 -6.24 2.86 7.84
N GLY A 12 -7.00 2.74 6.75
CA GLY A 12 -7.43 3.88 5.92
C GLY A 12 -7.14 3.74 4.42
N ALA A 13 -7.49 4.80 3.70
CA ALA A 13 -7.29 4.93 2.26
C ALA A 13 -7.03 6.39 1.89
N PHE A 14 -6.42 6.61 0.72
CA PHE A 14 -6.10 7.95 0.21
C PHE A 14 -6.37 8.08 -1.29
N ILE A 15 -6.56 9.32 -1.71
CA ILE A 15 -6.57 9.74 -3.11
C ILE A 15 -5.49 10.81 -3.26
N ALA A 16 -4.57 10.62 -4.19
CA ALA A 16 -3.60 11.63 -4.61
C ALA A 16 -3.96 12.07 -6.03
N GLY A 17 -3.87 13.37 -6.30
CA GLY A 17 -4.23 13.96 -7.59
C GLY A 17 -4.14 15.49 -7.54
N SER A 18 -4.75 16.16 -8.51
CA SER A 18 -4.68 17.63 -8.63
C SER A 18 -5.40 18.35 -7.47
N GLY A 19 -5.06 19.63 -7.28
CA GLY A 19 -5.76 20.51 -6.32
C GLY A 19 -7.26 20.59 -6.61
N THR A 20 -7.65 20.73 -7.89
CA THR A 20 -9.05 20.74 -8.32
C THR A 20 -9.79 19.44 -7.97
N LEU A 21 -9.14 18.28 -8.14
CA LEU A 21 -9.75 16.99 -7.74
C LEU A 21 -9.93 16.94 -6.22
N ARG A 22 -8.92 17.37 -5.46
CA ARG A 22 -9.00 17.45 -4.00
C ARG A 22 -10.16 18.35 -3.56
N GLU A 23 -10.25 19.56 -4.08
CA GLU A 23 -11.34 20.51 -3.75
C GLU A 23 -12.71 19.96 -4.11
N PHE A 24 -12.85 19.33 -5.29
CA PHE A 24 -14.08 18.68 -5.68
C PHE A 24 -14.48 17.58 -4.69
N LEU A 25 -13.55 16.68 -4.34
CA LEU A 25 -13.82 15.58 -3.41
C LEU A 25 -14.16 16.08 -2.00
N LEU A 26 -13.43 17.08 -1.49
CA LEU A 26 -13.72 17.69 -0.19
C LEU A 26 -15.15 18.25 -0.11
N ASN A 27 -15.69 18.78 -1.21
CA ASN A 27 -17.00 19.41 -1.25
C ASN A 27 -18.14 18.49 -1.73
N ARG A 28 -17.84 17.38 -2.43
CA ARG A 28 -18.86 16.53 -3.07
C ARG A 28 -18.85 15.07 -2.64
N ALA A 29 -17.75 14.54 -2.11
CA ALA A 29 -17.68 13.14 -1.73
C ALA A 29 -18.38 12.91 -0.38
N ARG A 30 -19.63 12.44 -0.42
CA ARG A 30 -20.42 12.12 0.78
C ARG A 30 -19.70 11.17 1.73
N SER A 31 -19.01 10.16 1.19
CA SER A 31 -18.22 9.19 1.98
C SER A 31 -17.04 9.81 2.73
N PHE A 32 -16.56 10.98 2.30
CA PHE A 32 -15.54 11.76 3.00
C PHE A 32 -16.15 12.79 3.97
N ILE A 33 -17.25 13.45 3.57
CA ILE A 33 -17.90 14.50 4.37
C ILE A 33 -18.61 13.94 5.60
N PHE A 34 -19.25 12.78 5.49
CA PHE A 34 -20.09 12.19 6.54
C PHE A 34 -19.40 11.03 7.26
N THR A 35 -18.07 11.08 7.39
CA THR A 35 -17.30 10.11 8.16
C THR A 35 -16.47 10.81 9.23
N THR A 36 -16.02 10.06 10.23
CA THR A 36 -15.14 10.58 11.27
C THR A 36 -13.70 10.65 10.74
N GLY A 37 -13.01 11.74 11.04
CA GLY A 37 -11.60 11.89 10.69
C GLY A 37 -10.73 10.75 11.24
N SER A 38 -9.62 10.46 10.57
CA SER A 38 -8.69 9.42 11.01
C SER A 38 -8.14 9.73 12.41
N PRO A 39 -8.11 8.76 13.34
CA PRO A 39 -7.43 8.91 14.62
C PRO A 39 -5.98 9.40 14.46
N PRO A 40 -5.48 10.30 15.34
CA PRO A 40 -4.12 10.82 15.26
C PRO A 40 -3.04 9.73 15.23
N ALA A 41 -3.23 8.66 16.00
CA ALA A 41 -2.30 7.53 16.03
C ALA A 41 -2.16 6.85 14.66
N LEU A 42 -3.26 6.69 13.91
CA LEU A 42 -3.22 6.11 12.56
C LEU A 42 -2.55 7.05 11.56
N ALA A 43 -2.77 8.36 11.67
CA ALA A 43 -2.08 9.35 10.84
C ALA A 43 -0.56 9.37 11.09
N ALA A 44 -0.14 9.34 12.36
CA ALA A 44 1.27 9.27 12.75
C ALA A 44 1.92 7.95 12.27
N GLY A 45 1.21 6.82 12.43
CA GLY A 45 1.67 5.53 11.92
C GLY A 45 1.82 5.51 10.40
N ALA A 46 0.86 6.07 9.66
CA ALA A 46 0.95 6.20 8.21
C ALA A 46 2.16 7.03 7.78
N HIS A 47 2.39 8.16 8.44
CA HIS A 47 3.53 9.03 8.17
C HIS A 47 4.87 8.34 8.45
N ALA A 48 5.00 7.63 9.58
CA ALA A 48 6.20 6.86 9.89
C ALA A 48 6.44 5.72 8.88
N ALA A 49 5.38 5.00 8.49
CA ALA A 49 5.47 3.95 7.49
C ALA A 49 5.88 4.47 6.11
N LEU A 50 5.40 5.65 5.70
CA LEU A 50 5.84 6.31 4.46
C LEU A 50 7.32 6.63 4.48
N ARG A 51 7.83 7.19 5.59
CA ARG A 51 9.27 7.45 5.74
C ARG A 51 10.10 6.16 5.64
N ILE A 52 9.67 5.11 6.33
CA ILE A 52 10.32 3.78 6.23
C ILE A 52 10.31 3.29 4.78
N LEU A 53 9.19 3.47 4.05
CA LEU A 53 9.08 3.02 2.66
C LEU A 53 9.99 3.79 1.70
N GLU A 54 10.19 5.09 1.95
CA GLU A 54 11.11 5.95 1.20
C GLU A 54 12.57 5.62 1.52
N ASP A 55 12.91 5.51 2.81
CA ASP A 55 14.29 5.37 3.29
C ASP A 55 14.80 3.92 3.19
N GLU A 56 13.96 2.92 3.42
CA GLU A 56 14.35 1.51 3.56
C GLU A 56 14.09 0.66 2.30
N GLY A 57 14.74 1.04 1.19
CA GLY A 57 14.65 0.31 -0.09
C GLY A 57 15.00 -1.18 0.00
N TRP A 58 15.82 -1.58 0.98
CA TRP A 58 16.20 -2.97 1.22
C TRP A 58 15.00 -3.89 1.49
N ARG A 59 13.91 -3.38 2.08
CA ARG A 59 12.70 -4.18 2.35
C ARG A 59 12.06 -4.68 1.06
N ARG A 60 11.98 -3.81 0.04
CA ARG A 60 11.48 -4.16 -1.30
C ARG A 60 12.38 -5.17 -2.00
N HIS A 61 13.70 -5.01 -1.87
CA HIS A 61 14.65 -6.00 -2.41
C HIS A 61 14.48 -7.37 -1.73
N ARG A 62 14.40 -7.41 -0.40
CA ARG A 62 14.19 -8.65 0.36
C ARG A 62 12.85 -9.31 0.01
N LEU A 63 11.78 -8.53 -0.15
CA LEU A 63 10.48 -9.04 -0.58
C LEU A 63 10.57 -9.75 -1.93
N ARG A 64 11.19 -9.13 -2.94
CA ARG A 64 11.37 -9.74 -4.26
C ARG A 64 12.20 -11.02 -4.19
N LYS A 65 13.33 -11.00 -3.49
CA LYS A 65 14.17 -12.19 -3.30
C LYS A 65 13.40 -13.35 -2.65
N ASN A 66 12.61 -13.07 -1.63
CA ASN A 66 11.79 -14.09 -0.96
C ASN A 66 10.69 -14.63 -1.88
N ALA A 67 10.04 -13.75 -2.66
CA ALA A 67 9.02 -14.15 -3.63
C ALA A 67 9.61 -15.04 -4.74
N GLU A 68 10.75 -14.66 -5.30
CA GLU A 68 11.48 -15.46 -6.30
C GLU A 68 11.91 -16.82 -5.74
N HIS A 69 12.47 -16.85 -4.53
CA HIS A 69 12.86 -18.09 -3.88
C HIS A 69 11.67 -19.04 -3.71
N LEU A 70 10.54 -18.53 -3.20
CA LEU A 70 9.32 -19.31 -3.06
C LEU A 70 8.82 -19.84 -4.42
N ARG A 71 8.74 -18.97 -5.43
CA ARG A 71 8.30 -19.36 -6.79
C ARG A 71 9.20 -20.46 -7.37
N SER A 72 10.52 -20.30 -7.28
CA SER A 72 11.48 -21.30 -7.77
C SER A 72 11.34 -22.64 -7.05
N GLY A 73 11.10 -22.62 -5.73
CA GLY A 73 10.88 -23.83 -4.93
C GLY A 73 9.59 -24.56 -5.33
N ILE A 74 8.49 -23.82 -5.50
CA ILE A 74 7.20 -24.40 -5.94
C ILE A 74 7.34 -25.01 -7.33
N ALA A 75 8.00 -24.31 -8.27
CA ALA A 75 8.22 -24.81 -9.62
C ALA A 75 9.12 -26.06 -9.64
N ALA A 76 10.18 -26.10 -8.82
CA ALA A 76 11.06 -27.26 -8.71
C ALA A 76 10.36 -28.51 -8.17
N LEU A 77 9.29 -28.33 -7.38
CA LEU A 77 8.42 -29.42 -6.91
C LEU A 77 7.38 -29.85 -7.96
N GLY A 78 7.39 -29.28 -9.16
CA GLY A 78 6.47 -29.61 -10.24
C GLY A 78 5.08 -28.99 -10.11
N HIS A 79 4.90 -28.02 -9.20
CA HIS A 79 3.63 -27.30 -9.04
C HIS A 79 3.56 -26.07 -9.95
N PRO A 80 2.38 -25.75 -10.49
CA PRO A 80 2.20 -24.58 -11.33
C PRO A 80 2.40 -23.30 -10.53
N VAL A 81 3.17 -22.37 -11.09
CA VAL A 81 3.32 -20.99 -10.60
C VAL A 81 2.70 -20.07 -11.64
N ASP A 82 1.77 -19.21 -11.21
CA ASP A 82 1.13 -18.25 -12.12
C ASP A 82 2.19 -17.29 -12.71
N PRO A 83 2.35 -17.24 -14.05
CA PRO A 83 3.27 -16.32 -14.71
C PRO A 83 2.95 -14.84 -14.42
N ALA A 84 1.69 -14.49 -14.13
CA ALA A 84 1.29 -13.13 -13.78
C ALA A 84 1.88 -12.69 -12.43
N LEU A 85 2.30 -13.65 -11.60
CA LEU A 85 3.01 -13.39 -10.35
C LEU A 85 4.52 -13.34 -10.55
N ALA A 86 5.10 -13.39 -11.76
CA ALA A 86 6.55 -13.44 -11.95
C ALA A 86 7.30 -12.09 -11.82
N GLY A 87 6.56 -10.98 -11.68
CA GLY A 87 7.11 -9.62 -11.48
C GLY A 87 7.55 -9.29 -10.06
#